data_AF-A7RXG2-F1
#
_entry.id   AF-A7RXG2-F1
#
_cell.length_a   1.000
_cell.length_b   1.000
_cell.length_c   1.000
_cell.angle_alpha   90.00
_cell.angle_beta   90.00
_cell.angle_gamma   90.00
#
_symmetry.space_group_name_H-M   'P 1'
#
loop_
_entity.id
_entity.type
_entity.pdbx_description
1 polymer ?
#
loop_
_entity_poly.entity_id
_entity_poly.type
_entity_poly.pdbx_seq_one_letter_code
_entity_poly.pdbx_strand_id
1 'polypeptide(L)'
;MRHHSKVHPAVKSECQVATVHVVPVAVGRFFKFVPGHYDKHFQCWKIEMMGFEPACNDALGMENGAIKASKISATSSQTGAQPSQGRLNGGGAWCPDKIHHVHTYTAANNSLEIDLEKEYIIDGFASQGHMKTDDPRWVMAYVVHYSEDGASWDIIKSSENDWVGIP
;
A
#
# COMPACT_ATOMS: atom_id res chain seq x y z
N MET A 1 6.31 -10.56 31.67
CA MET A 1 5.09 -11.29 31.24
C MET A 1 5.53 -12.56 30.53
N ARG A 2 4.98 -13.74 30.87
CA ARG A 2 5.34 -15.00 30.18
C ARG A 2 4.61 -15.04 28.85
N HIS A 3 5.33 -15.05 27.74
CA HIS A 3 4.73 -15.31 26.42
C HIS A 3 4.33 -16.79 26.38
N HIS A 4 3.03 -17.07 26.39
CA HIS A 4 2.54 -18.43 26.16
C HIS A 4 2.57 -18.70 24.66
N SER A 5 3.44 -19.62 24.23
CA SER A 5 3.47 -20.08 22.84
C SER A 5 2.15 -20.78 22.50
N LYS A 6 1.57 -20.43 21.35
CA LYS A 6 0.43 -21.16 20.80
C LYS A 6 0.91 -22.48 20.22
N VAL A 7 0.38 -23.60 20.73
CA VAL A 7 0.68 -24.94 20.21
C VAL A 7 -0.38 -25.32 19.19
N HIS A 8 0.05 -25.81 18.03
CA HIS A 8 -0.85 -26.26 16.97
C HIS A 8 -0.93 -27.79 16.94
N PRO A 9 -2.12 -28.38 16.76
CA PRO A 9 -2.25 -29.84 16.65
C PRO A 9 -1.66 -30.34 15.32
N ALA A 10 -1.05 -31.53 15.38
CA ALA A 10 -0.56 -32.26 14.21
C ALA A 10 -1.35 -33.57 14.02
N VAL A 11 -0.83 -34.48 13.19
CA VAL A 11 -1.47 -35.77 12.89
C VAL A 11 -1.27 -36.79 14.01
N LYS A 12 -2.17 -37.78 14.12
CA LYS A 12 -2.11 -38.90 15.08
C LYS A 12 -1.84 -40.25 14.43
N SER A 13 -1.80 -40.32 13.09
CA SER A 13 -1.39 -41.48 12.32
C SER A 13 -0.84 -41.08 10.94
N GLU A 14 -0.21 -42.02 10.25
CA GLU A 14 0.46 -41.84 8.96
C GLU A 14 -0.49 -41.54 7.78
N CYS A 15 -1.76 -41.93 7.89
CA CYS A 15 -2.78 -41.71 6.84
C CYS A 15 -3.49 -40.35 6.95
N GLN A 16 -3.17 -39.54 7.97
CA GLN A 16 -3.82 -38.27 8.21
C GLN A 16 -3.08 -37.09 7.60
N VAL A 17 -3.83 -36.05 7.26
CA VAL A 17 -3.32 -34.71 6.95
C VAL A 17 -4.03 -33.72 7.87
N ALA A 18 -3.28 -32.89 8.58
CA ALA A 18 -3.81 -31.84 9.44
C ALA A 18 -3.48 -30.47 8.85
N THR A 19 -4.46 -29.56 8.82
CA THR A 19 -4.29 -28.20 8.30
C THR A 19 -4.51 -27.20 9.43
N VAL A 20 -3.69 -26.14 9.47
CA VAL A 20 -3.75 -25.08 10.47
C VAL A 20 -3.84 -23.74 9.76
N HIS A 21 -4.83 -22.93 10.13
CA HIS A 21 -4.94 -21.56 9.66
C HIS A 21 -4.25 -20.60 10.63
N VAL A 22 -3.41 -19.70 10.10
CA VAL A 22 -2.61 -18.73 10.87
C VAL A 22 -3.24 -17.35 10.75
N VAL A 23 -3.72 -16.80 11.88
CA VAL A 23 -4.30 -15.44 11.98
C VAL A 23 -3.82 -14.79 13.28
N PRO A 24 -3.22 -13.58 13.25
CA PRO A 24 -2.91 -12.79 12.05
C PRO A 24 -1.89 -13.49 11.14
N VAL A 25 -1.85 -13.13 9.84
CA VAL A 25 -0.91 -13.74 8.90
C VAL A 25 0.52 -13.50 9.36
N ALA A 26 1.32 -14.56 9.34
CA ALA A 26 2.73 -14.46 9.68
C ALA A 26 3.52 -14.14 8.41
N VAL A 27 4.05 -12.93 8.32
CA VAL A 27 4.97 -12.53 7.24
C VAL A 27 6.38 -12.86 7.66
N GLY A 28 7.06 -13.73 6.91
CA GLY A 28 8.41 -14.18 7.26
C GLY A 28 9.10 -14.90 6.12
N ARG A 29 10.44 -14.92 6.16
CA ARG A 29 11.27 -15.64 5.19
C ARG A 29 11.65 -17.04 5.65
N PHE A 30 11.81 -17.22 6.96
CA PHE A 30 12.22 -18.48 7.55
C PHE A 30 11.19 -18.89 8.59
N PHE A 31 10.64 -20.07 8.40
CA PHE A 31 9.68 -20.65 9.34
C PHE A 31 10.33 -21.87 9.96
N LYS A 32 10.60 -21.78 11.27
CA LYS A 32 11.12 -22.90 12.04
C LYS A 32 9.97 -23.65 12.68
N PHE A 33 9.76 -24.87 12.23
CA PHE A 33 8.81 -25.77 12.86
C PHE A 33 9.56 -26.54 13.95
N VAL A 34 9.12 -26.42 15.20
CA VAL A 34 9.72 -27.12 16.35
C VAL A 34 8.73 -28.20 16.78
N PRO A 35 9.01 -29.49 16.53
CA PRO A 35 8.08 -30.54 16.90
C PRO A 35 7.99 -30.67 18.43
N GLY A 36 6.77 -30.80 18.92
CA GLY A 36 6.46 -31.05 20.33
C GLY A 36 6.25 -32.54 20.59
N HIS A 37 5.26 -32.90 21.43
CA HIS A 37 4.90 -34.28 21.77
C HIS A 37 4.76 -35.21 20.55
N TYR A 38 5.31 -36.42 20.63
CA TYR A 38 5.32 -37.45 19.57
C TYR A 38 5.11 -38.85 20.17
N ASP A 39 4.61 -39.81 19.38
CA ASP A 39 4.15 -41.11 19.88
C ASP A 39 5.30 -42.07 20.29
N LYS A 40 6.31 -42.30 19.44
CA LYS A 40 7.38 -43.28 19.73
C LYS A 40 8.73 -42.93 19.10
N HIS A 41 9.78 -42.92 19.93
CA HIS A 41 11.23 -42.92 19.66
C HIS A 41 11.84 -41.82 18.75
N PHE A 42 11.21 -41.45 17.63
CA PHE A 42 11.73 -40.44 16.71
C PHE A 42 10.63 -39.49 16.22
N GLN A 43 11.01 -38.24 15.94
CA GLN A 43 10.13 -37.21 15.39
C GLN A 43 10.24 -37.22 13.86
N CYS A 44 9.19 -37.70 13.19
CA CYS A 44 9.11 -37.74 11.74
C CYS A 44 7.85 -37.01 11.27
N TRP A 45 7.99 -36.14 10.28
CA TRP A 45 6.87 -35.34 9.75
C TRP A 45 7.16 -34.85 8.33
N LYS A 46 6.09 -34.48 7.62
CA LYS A 46 6.12 -33.82 6.31
C LYS A 46 5.30 -32.54 6.42
N ILE A 47 5.75 -31.46 5.78
CA ILE A 47 5.12 -30.14 5.85
C ILE A 47 4.93 -29.60 4.44
N GLU A 48 3.76 -29.05 4.20
CA GLU A 48 3.44 -28.19 3.04
C GLU A 48 3.07 -26.82 3.61
N MET A 49 3.59 -25.75 3.02
CA MET A 49 3.31 -24.37 3.46
C MET A 49 2.39 -23.69 2.46
N MET A 50 1.25 -23.23 2.95
CA MET A 50 0.30 -22.44 2.17
C MET A 50 0.51 -20.95 2.46
N GLY A 51 0.66 -20.13 1.42
CA GLY A 51 0.81 -18.68 1.53
C GLY A 51 0.49 -17.97 0.22
N PHE A 52 0.45 -16.64 0.26
CA PHE A 52 0.39 -15.77 -0.91
C PHE A 52 1.58 -14.83 -0.87
N GLU A 53 2.05 -14.40 -2.04
CA GLU A 53 3.06 -13.35 -2.13
C GLU A 53 2.46 -12.06 -1.57
N PRO A 54 3.18 -11.27 -0.75
CA PRO A 54 2.78 -9.90 -0.43
C PRO A 54 2.40 -9.23 -1.74
N ALA A 55 1.21 -8.61 -1.78
CA ALA A 55 0.54 -8.19 -3.02
C ALA A 55 1.54 -7.80 -4.11
N CYS A 56 1.49 -8.47 -5.26
CA CYS A 56 2.22 -7.99 -6.43
C CYS A 56 1.86 -6.52 -6.59
N ASN A 57 2.87 -5.64 -6.71
CA ASN A 57 2.76 -4.18 -6.89
C ASN A 57 2.04 -3.84 -8.20
N ASP A 58 0.79 -4.29 -8.34
CA ASP A 58 -0.01 -4.09 -9.53
C ASP A 58 -0.53 -2.66 -9.50
N ALA A 59 -0.22 -1.91 -10.56
CA ALA A 59 -0.72 -0.56 -10.70
C ALA A 59 -2.26 -0.58 -10.65
N LEU A 60 -2.85 0.17 -9.70
CA LEU A 60 -4.30 0.21 -9.49
C LEU A 60 -5.08 0.87 -10.63
N GLY A 61 -4.39 1.43 -11.63
CA GLY A 61 -5.02 1.88 -12.86
C GLY A 61 -4.92 3.37 -13.15
N MET A 62 -4.06 4.11 -12.43
CA MET A 62 -3.81 5.53 -12.71
C MET A 62 -3.24 5.72 -14.12
N GLU A 63 -2.18 5.00 -14.49
CA GLU A 63 -1.51 5.17 -15.78
C GLU A 63 -2.36 4.62 -16.95
N ASN A 64 -2.86 3.40 -16.83
CA ASN A 64 -3.55 2.70 -17.93
C ASN A 64 -5.02 3.11 -18.12
N GLY A 65 -5.55 4.01 -17.26
CA GLY A 65 -6.92 4.50 -17.36
C GLY A 65 -8.00 3.62 -16.73
N ALA A 66 -7.65 2.51 -16.06
CA ALA A 66 -8.64 1.69 -15.36
C ALA A 66 -9.33 2.46 -14.21
N ILE A 67 -8.61 3.36 -13.53
CA ILE A 67 -9.23 4.40 -12.71
C ILE A 67 -9.78 5.46 -13.65
N LYS A 68 -11.11 5.62 -13.69
CA LYS A 68 -11.79 6.53 -14.62
C LYS A 68 -11.51 8.00 -14.30
N ALA A 69 -11.49 8.86 -15.31
CA ALA A 69 -11.26 10.30 -15.11
C ALA A 69 -12.29 10.97 -14.18
N SER A 70 -13.53 10.46 -14.13
CA SER A 70 -14.58 10.94 -13.22
C SER A 70 -14.31 10.65 -11.74
N LYS A 71 -13.29 9.84 -11.44
CA LYS A 71 -12.87 9.44 -10.10
C LYS A 71 -11.61 10.16 -9.64
N ILE A 72 -11.16 11.13 -10.42
CA ILE A 72 -9.99 11.94 -10.14
C ILE A 72 -10.48 13.38 -10.01
N SER A 73 -10.46 13.90 -8.79
CA SER A 73 -10.89 15.26 -8.46
C SER A 73 -9.72 16.06 -7.88
N ALA A 74 -9.86 17.37 -7.79
CA ALA A 74 -8.89 18.22 -7.13
C ALA A 74 -9.59 19.44 -6.54
N THR A 75 -8.92 20.10 -5.58
CA THR A 75 -9.43 21.36 -5.02
C THR A 75 -9.47 22.50 -6.04
N SER A 76 -8.55 22.52 -7.00
CA SER A 76 -8.54 23.47 -8.13
C SER A 76 -7.73 22.94 -9.31
N SER A 77 -7.88 23.52 -10.50
CA SER A 77 -7.08 23.11 -11.66
C SER A 77 -7.05 24.14 -12.78
N GLN A 78 -5.86 24.39 -13.33
CA GLN A 78 -5.69 25.25 -14.50
C GLN A 78 -6.36 24.66 -15.75
N THR A 79 -6.75 25.54 -16.67
CA THR A 79 -7.27 25.13 -17.97
C THR A 79 -6.21 24.33 -18.73
N GLY A 80 -6.55 23.09 -19.11
CA GLY A 80 -5.62 22.17 -19.78
C GLY A 80 -4.70 21.38 -18.83
N ALA A 81 -4.87 21.52 -17.52
CA ALA A 81 -4.17 20.78 -16.48
C ALA A 81 -5.17 20.17 -15.47
N GLN A 82 -6.25 19.59 -16.00
CA GLN A 82 -7.33 19.00 -15.20
C GLN A 82 -6.81 17.84 -14.34
N PRO A 83 -7.52 17.46 -13.27
CA PRO A 83 -7.09 16.39 -12.35
C PRO A 83 -6.72 15.08 -13.07
N SER A 84 -7.53 14.68 -14.06
CA SER A 84 -7.32 13.48 -14.87
C SER A 84 -6.01 13.46 -15.69
N GLN A 85 -5.33 14.60 -15.86
CA GLN A 85 -4.02 14.69 -16.50
C GLN A 85 -2.88 14.30 -15.54
N GLY A 86 -3.13 14.18 -14.23
CA GLY A 86 -2.15 13.76 -13.22
C GLY A 86 -1.81 12.27 -13.23
N ARG A 87 -1.82 11.62 -14.41
CA ARG A 87 -1.51 10.19 -14.57
C ARG A 87 -0.02 10.01 -14.90
N LEU A 88 0.60 9.00 -14.31
CA LEU A 88 1.98 8.63 -14.62
C LEU A 88 2.12 8.36 -16.12
N ASN A 89 3.25 8.78 -16.70
CA ASN A 89 3.60 8.64 -18.12
C ASN A 89 2.56 9.23 -19.11
N GLY A 90 1.65 10.08 -18.62
CA GLY A 90 0.69 10.82 -19.43
C GLY A 90 1.35 12.00 -20.18
N GLY A 91 0.66 12.51 -21.20
CA GLY A 91 1.11 13.68 -21.97
C GLY A 91 0.89 15.04 -21.28
N GLY A 92 0.37 15.04 -20.04
CA GLY A 92 0.04 16.24 -19.27
C GLY A 92 0.27 16.02 -17.78
N ALA A 93 -0.16 16.99 -16.96
CA ALA A 93 -0.16 16.88 -15.51
C ALA A 93 -1.31 17.69 -14.92
N TRP A 94 -1.72 17.36 -13.71
CA TRP A 94 -2.57 18.24 -12.92
C TRP A 94 -1.75 19.42 -12.39
N CYS A 95 -2.31 20.63 -12.46
CA CYS A 95 -1.72 21.83 -11.87
C CYS A 95 -2.81 22.63 -11.18
N PRO A 96 -2.67 22.97 -9.88
CA PRO A 96 -3.65 23.79 -9.18
C PRO A 96 -3.65 25.22 -9.73
N ASP A 97 -4.79 25.92 -9.59
CA ASP A 97 -4.95 27.30 -10.08
C ASP A 97 -4.13 28.32 -9.30
N LYS A 98 -3.78 27.99 -8.06
CA LYS A 98 -3.00 28.85 -7.16
C LYS A 98 -1.89 28.05 -6.52
N ILE A 99 -0.73 28.68 -6.34
CA ILE A 99 0.37 28.11 -5.56
C ILE A 99 0.13 28.42 -4.09
N HIS A 100 0.09 27.39 -3.26
CA HIS A 100 0.04 27.52 -1.81
C HIS A 100 1.37 27.05 -1.23
N HIS A 101 2.19 27.98 -0.74
CA HIS A 101 3.39 27.66 0.05
C HIS A 101 2.97 27.26 1.46
N VAL A 102 2.58 26.00 1.61
CA VAL A 102 2.02 25.49 2.85
C VAL A 102 3.12 24.96 3.76
N HIS A 103 3.12 25.44 5.00
CA HIS A 103 3.95 24.90 6.08
C HIS A 103 3.15 23.88 6.92
N THR A 104 1.85 23.74 6.63
CA THR A 104 0.92 22.82 7.28
C THR A 104 0.23 21.98 6.20
N TYR A 105 0.28 20.66 6.30
CA TYR A 105 -0.27 19.77 5.28
C TYR A 105 -1.69 19.30 5.61
N THR A 106 -2.69 20.15 5.34
CA THR A 106 -4.11 19.82 5.57
C THR A 106 -4.83 19.49 4.26
N ALA A 107 -5.93 18.74 4.31
CA ALA A 107 -6.75 18.40 3.15
C ALA A 107 -7.39 19.62 2.46
N ALA A 108 -7.42 20.79 3.12
CA ALA A 108 -7.92 22.05 2.57
C ALA A 108 -6.92 22.78 1.64
N ASN A 109 -5.68 22.29 1.56
CA ASN A 109 -4.67 22.82 0.64
C ASN A 109 -4.90 22.31 -0.79
N ASN A 110 -3.99 22.64 -1.72
CA ASN A 110 -3.97 22.01 -3.04
C ASN A 110 -3.87 20.48 -2.91
N SER A 111 -4.90 19.78 -3.36
CA SER A 111 -4.98 18.32 -3.27
C SER A 111 -5.51 17.74 -4.58
N LEU A 112 -5.00 16.54 -4.89
CA LEU A 112 -5.51 15.66 -5.92
C LEU A 112 -6.09 14.44 -5.20
N GLU A 113 -7.37 14.18 -5.41
CA GLU A 113 -8.10 13.11 -4.74
C GLU A 113 -8.50 12.03 -5.74
N ILE A 114 -8.32 10.77 -5.33
CA ILE A 114 -8.60 9.59 -6.15
C ILE A 114 -9.63 8.73 -5.42
N ASP A 115 -10.85 8.68 -5.96
CA ASP A 115 -11.90 7.76 -5.51
C ASP A 115 -11.66 6.38 -6.12
N LEU A 116 -11.16 5.44 -5.30
CA LEU A 116 -10.92 4.06 -5.73
C LEU A 116 -12.19 3.21 -5.81
N GLU A 117 -13.36 3.79 -5.48
CA GLU A 117 -14.71 3.20 -5.42
C GLU A 117 -14.91 2.09 -4.39
N LYS A 118 -13.82 1.51 -3.89
CA LYS A 118 -13.76 0.49 -2.84
C LYS A 118 -12.42 0.58 -2.11
N GLU A 119 -12.34 -0.11 -0.97
CA GLU A 119 -11.13 -0.15 -0.15
C GLU A 119 -10.00 -0.95 -0.81
N TYR A 120 -8.78 -0.45 -0.65
CA TYR A 120 -7.54 -1.11 -1.05
C TYR A 120 -6.50 -1.02 0.07
N ILE A 121 -5.68 -2.06 0.20
CA ILE A 121 -4.44 -1.97 0.96
C ILE A 121 -3.42 -1.31 0.04
N ILE A 122 -3.03 -0.08 0.36
CA ILE A 122 -2.01 0.67 -0.38
C ILE A 122 -0.67 0.46 0.30
N ASP A 123 0.30 -0.05 -0.46
CA ASP A 123 1.67 -0.31 0.00
C ASP A 123 2.73 0.58 -0.67
N GLY A 124 2.32 1.44 -1.62
CA GLY A 124 3.23 2.37 -2.28
C GLY A 124 2.56 3.39 -3.18
N PHE A 125 3.35 4.40 -3.58
CA PHE A 125 2.95 5.46 -4.51
C PHE A 125 4.09 5.74 -5.49
N ALA A 126 3.75 6.03 -6.74
CA ALA A 126 4.68 6.56 -7.74
C ALA A 126 4.25 7.98 -8.12
N SER A 127 5.21 8.90 -8.23
CA SER A 127 4.97 10.28 -8.62
C SER A 127 5.91 10.69 -9.75
N GLN A 128 5.49 11.67 -10.55
CA GLN A 128 6.26 12.18 -11.68
C GLN A 128 6.00 13.68 -11.85
N GLY A 129 7.02 14.41 -12.30
CA GLY A 129 6.89 15.81 -12.69
C GLY A 129 6.28 15.97 -14.08
N HIS A 130 5.89 17.19 -14.39
CA HIS A 130 5.46 17.58 -15.72
C HIS A 130 6.67 18.07 -16.53
N MET A 131 7.08 17.27 -17.51
CA MET A 131 8.21 17.60 -18.37
C MET A 131 7.74 18.30 -19.65
N LYS A 132 7.61 19.62 -19.61
CA LYS A 132 7.58 20.46 -20.81
C LYS A 132 8.97 21.04 -21.06
N THR A 133 9.37 21.12 -22.33
CA THR A 133 10.72 21.52 -22.75
C THR A 133 11.14 22.92 -22.29
N ASP A 134 10.17 23.80 -22.04
CA ASP A 134 10.33 25.21 -21.70
C ASP A 134 9.94 25.56 -20.26
N ASP A 135 9.13 24.74 -19.59
CA ASP A 135 8.66 24.96 -18.21
C ASP A 135 8.48 23.61 -17.46
N PRO A 136 9.58 22.94 -17.06
CA PRO A 136 9.50 21.72 -16.28
C PRO A 136 9.09 22.03 -14.84
N ARG A 137 8.10 21.30 -14.31
CA ARG A 137 7.53 21.53 -12.97
C ARG A 137 7.36 20.21 -12.23
N TRP A 138 7.62 20.19 -10.93
CA TRP A 138 7.50 18.99 -10.11
C TRP A 138 7.20 19.32 -8.64
N VAL A 139 6.72 18.33 -7.90
CA VAL A 139 6.51 18.40 -6.45
C VAL A 139 7.66 17.68 -5.76
N MET A 140 8.31 18.35 -4.80
CA MET A 140 9.49 17.80 -4.10
C MET A 140 9.13 17.06 -2.80
N ALA A 141 8.00 17.38 -2.18
CA ALA A 141 7.52 16.74 -0.97
C ALA A 141 5.99 16.86 -0.86
N TYR A 142 5.35 15.86 -0.29
CA TYR A 142 3.90 15.82 -0.04
C TYR A 142 3.59 14.87 1.11
N VAL A 143 2.39 14.99 1.68
CA VAL A 143 1.81 13.98 2.58
C VAL A 143 0.60 13.36 1.91
N VAL A 144 0.23 12.16 2.34
CA VAL A 144 -0.97 11.48 1.85
C VAL A 144 -2.00 11.43 2.97
N HIS A 145 -3.18 11.99 2.68
CA HIS A 145 -4.38 11.79 3.48
C HIS A 145 -5.15 10.63 2.89
N TYR A 146 -5.78 9.81 3.73
CA TYR A 146 -6.66 8.71 3.33
C TYR A 146 -7.94 8.74 4.16
N SER A 147 -9.01 8.20 3.59
CA SER A 147 -10.33 8.21 4.19
C SER A 147 -11.14 7.01 3.71
N GLU A 148 -11.99 6.49 4.58
CA GLU A 148 -12.96 5.43 4.25
C GLU A 148 -14.31 6.01 3.78
N ASP A 149 -14.64 7.25 4.16
CA ASP A 149 -15.95 7.88 3.96
C ASP A 149 -15.91 9.16 3.08
N GLY A 150 -14.71 9.62 2.70
CA GLY A 150 -14.48 10.86 1.96
C GLY A 150 -14.71 12.14 2.78
N ALA A 151 -15.04 12.03 4.07
CA ALA A 151 -15.37 13.15 4.95
C ALA A 151 -14.37 13.31 6.10
N SER A 152 -13.93 12.19 6.68
CA SER A 152 -12.99 12.10 7.78
C SER A 152 -11.67 11.56 7.26
N TRP A 153 -10.60 12.34 7.40
CA TRP A 153 -9.31 12.04 6.78
C TRP A 153 -8.22 11.83 7.83
N ASP A 154 -7.52 10.71 7.72
CA ASP A 154 -6.31 10.39 8.45
C ASP A 154 -5.08 10.61 7.58
N ILE A 155 -3.91 10.77 8.22
CA ILE A 155 -2.63 10.96 7.52
C ILE A 155 -1.83 9.66 7.58
N ILE A 156 -1.28 9.25 6.43
CA ILE A 156 -0.28 8.18 6.40
C ILE A 156 0.95 8.67 7.17
N LYS A 157 1.19 8.08 8.33
CA LYS A 157 2.38 8.36 9.13
C LYS A 157 3.51 7.50 8.59
N SER A 158 4.57 8.13 8.10
CA SER A 158 5.81 7.40 7.84
C SER A 158 6.34 6.84 9.16
N SER A 159 6.95 5.66 9.13
CA SER A 159 7.85 5.27 10.22
C SER A 159 9.07 6.20 10.19
N GLU A 160 9.69 6.51 11.33
CA GLU A 160 10.76 7.54 11.44
C GLU A 160 11.99 7.28 10.52
N ASN A 161 12.07 6.12 9.85
CA ASN A 161 13.22 5.70 9.04
C ASN A 161 12.99 5.69 7.51
N ASP A 162 11.82 6.12 7.02
CA ASP A 162 11.54 6.13 5.56
C ASP A 162 11.97 7.43 4.85
N TRP A 163 12.67 8.32 5.56
CA TRP A 163 13.32 9.50 4.98
C TRP A 163 14.50 9.08 4.10
N VAL A 164 14.27 8.85 2.82
CA VAL A 164 15.35 8.86 1.83
C VAL A 164 15.73 10.31 1.60
N GLY A 165 16.74 10.79 2.33
CA GLY A 165 17.31 12.11 2.11
C GLY A 165 17.66 12.28 0.64
N ILE A 166 17.05 13.27 -0.01
CA ILE A 166 17.48 13.73 -1.33
C ILE A 166 18.58 14.77 -1.08
N PRO A 167 19.75 14.66 -1.74
CA PRO A 167 20.87 15.59 -1.59
C PRO A 167 20.54 17.04 -1.97
#